data_AF-A0A6A6E8D2-F1
#
_entry.id   AF-A0A6A6E8D2-F1
#
_cell.length_a   1.000
_cell.length_b   1.000
_cell.length_c   1.000
_cell.angle_alpha   90.00
_cell.angle_beta   90.00
_cell.angle_gamma   90.00
#
_symmetry.space_group_name_H-M   'P 1'
#
loop_
_entity.id
_entity.type
_entity.pdbx_description
1 polymer ?
#
loop_
_entity_poly.entity_id
_entity_poly.type
_entity_poly.pdbx_seq_one_letter_code
_entity_poly.pdbx_strand_id
1 'polypeptide(L)'
;MLATVNLSRAPVGTRRPNLPRVPLSNAPITLISSKHGQQYAHKRSQVYHLLMLGTPFKEIEQRAGVSYSMVYNIHRNLITYGSIHKPKFQALGRRSKFTRADRDALFDELIEHG
;
A
#
# COMPACT_ATOMS: atom_id res chain seq x y z
N MET A 1 5.36 54.95 -7.25
CA MET A 1 5.50 53.97 -8.35
C MET A 1 6.24 52.74 -7.83
N LEU A 2 5.56 51.62 -7.66
CA LEU A 2 6.19 50.29 -7.49
C LEU A 2 5.30 49.27 -8.21
N ALA A 3 5.85 48.63 -9.23
CA ALA A 3 5.18 47.62 -10.03
C ALA A 3 5.19 46.28 -9.28
N THR A 4 4.02 45.74 -8.95
CA THR A 4 3.88 44.38 -8.43
C THR A 4 3.75 43.40 -9.59
N VAL A 5 4.74 42.54 -9.73
CA VAL A 5 4.81 41.43 -10.68
C VAL A 5 3.63 40.48 -10.45
N ASN A 6 2.72 40.38 -11.42
CA ASN A 6 1.67 39.37 -11.43
C ASN A 6 2.28 38.01 -11.82
N LEU A 7 2.60 37.17 -10.83
CA LEU A 7 2.87 35.76 -11.08
C LEU A 7 1.59 35.07 -11.59
N SER A 8 1.74 34.39 -12.71
CA SER A 8 0.70 33.69 -13.48
C SER A 8 -0.19 32.78 -12.62
N ARG A 9 -1.51 33.00 -12.72
CA ARG A 9 -2.56 32.12 -12.19
C ARG A 9 -2.46 30.74 -12.83
N ALA A 10 -2.24 29.69 -12.02
CA ALA A 10 -2.48 28.33 -12.45
C ALA A 10 -3.97 28.14 -12.82
N PRO A 11 -4.31 27.35 -13.85
CA PRO A 11 -5.69 27.19 -14.29
C PRO A 11 -6.57 26.57 -13.19
N VAL A 12 -7.74 27.17 -13.00
CA VAL A 12 -8.72 26.93 -11.91
C VAL A 12 -9.30 25.50 -11.88
N GLY A 13 -8.94 24.63 -12.83
CA GLY A 13 -9.52 23.29 -13.01
C GLY A 13 -8.87 22.12 -12.27
N THR A 14 -7.78 22.30 -11.50
CA THR A 14 -7.09 21.20 -10.80
C THR A 14 -7.46 21.06 -9.32
N ARG A 15 -8.42 21.84 -8.81
CA ARG A 15 -8.96 21.62 -7.47
C ARG A 15 -9.84 20.37 -7.49
N ARG A 16 -9.26 19.24 -7.08
CA ARG A 16 -10.06 18.10 -6.60
C ARG A 16 -11.07 18.64 -5.60
N PRO A 17 -12.36 18.23 -5.65
CA PRO A 17 -13.26 18.55 -4.56
C PRO A 17 -12.58 18.10 -3.27
N ASN A 18 -12.57 18.98 -2.27
CA ASN A 18 -12.15 18.64 -0.92
C ASN A 18 -13.05 17.50 -0.45
N LEU A 19 -12.63 16.25 -0.70
CA LEU A 19 -13.16 15.10 0.01
C LEU A 19 -13.01 15.45 1.49
N PRO A 20 -14.07 15.35 2.31
CA PRO A 20 -13.92 15.55 3.74
C PRO A 20 -12.78 14.64 4.17
N ARG A 21 -11.70 15.23 4.71
CA ARG A 21 -10.70 14.45 5.43
C ARG A 21 -11.49 13.77 6.52
N VAL A 22 -11.72 12.47 6.37
CA VAL A 22 -12.30 11.65 7.44
C VAL A 22 -11.45 11.96 8.66
N PRO A 23 -12.01 12.53 9.74
CA PRO A 23 -11.23 12.76 10.94
C PRO A 23 -10.66 11.41 11.33
N LEU A 24 -9.35 11.36 11.55
CA LEU A 24 -8.69 10.18 12.06
C LEU A 24 -9.46 9.81 13.33
N SER A 25 -10.26 8.76 13.26
CA SER A 25 -11.10 8.33 14.37
C SER A 25 -10.17 8.08 15.55
N ASN A 26 -10.34 8.84 16.64
CA ASN A 26 -9.65 8.59 17.91
C ASN A 26 -10.18 7.31 18.59
N ALA A 27 -11.15 6.61 17.97
CA ALA A 27 -11.52 5.28 18.44
C ALA A 27 -10.29 4.38 18.33
N PRO A 28 -9.99 3.58 19.37
CA PRO A 28 -8.94 2.58 19.24
C PRO A 28 -9.28 1.71 18.04
N ILE A 29 -8.33 1.58 17.10
CA ILE A 29 -8.43 0.60 16.02
C ILE A 29 -8.53 -0.75 16.73
N THR A 30 -9.75 -1.27 16.88
CA THR A 30 -9.98 -2.63 17.34
C THR A 30 -9.50 -3.53 16.20
N LEU A 31 -8.21 -3.89 16.25
CA LEU A 31 -7.64 -4.91 15.39
C LEU A 31 -8.39 -6.20 15.71
N ILE A 32 -9.38 -6.52 14.89
CA ILE A 32 -10.09 -7.81 14.94
C ILE A 32 -9.06 -8.87 14.55
N SER A 33 -8.33 -9.33 15.56
CA SER A 33 -7.26 -10.30 15.41
C SER A 33 -7.86 -11.68 15.62
N SER A 34 -7.94 -12.47 14.55
CA SER A 34 -8.38 -13.87 14.69
C SER A 34 -7.34 -14.65 15.50
N LYS A 35 -7.79 -15.63 16.31
CA LYS A 35 -6.89 -16.52 17.08
C LYS A 35 -5.80 -17.13 16.17
N HIS A 36 -6.19 -17.50 14.95
CA HIS A 36 -5.28 -18.00 13.93
C HIS A 36 -4.25 -16.94 13.51
N GLY A 37 -4.69 -15.71 13.21
CA GLY A 37 -3.80 -14.60 12.87
C GLY A 37 -2.75 -14.30 13.94
N GLN A 38 -3.13 -14.39 15.22
CA GLN A 38 -2.19 -14.22 16.34
C GLN A 38 -1.11 -15.31 16.37
N GLN A 39 -1.48 -16.58 16.15
CA GLN A 39 -0.52 -17.68 16.08
C GLN A 39 0.49 -17.49 14.94
N TYR A 40 0.04 -17.04 13.76
CA TYR A 40 0.95 -16.73 12.66
C TYR A 40 1.87 -15.55 12.96
N ALA A 41 1.34 -14.49 13.57
CA ALA A 41 2.14 -13.34 13.96
C ALA A 41 3.23 -13.75 14.96
N HIS A 42 2.89 -14.59 15.94
CA HIS A 42 3.83 -15.13 16.92
C HIS A 42 4.93 -15.99 16.27
N LYS A 43 4.57 -16.90 15.36
CA LYS A 43 5.58 -17.69 14.63
C LYS A 43 6.50 -16.80 13.79
N ARG A 44 5.97 -15.75 13.15
CA ARG A 44 6.77 -14.80 12.36
C ARG A 44 7.75 -14.01 13.22
N SER A 45 7.34 -13.57 14.42
CA SER A 45 8.23 -12.84 15.33
C SER A 45 9.34 -13.75 15.87
N GLN A 46 9.04 -15.02 16.18
CA GLN A 46 10.05 -16.01 16.57
C GLN A 46 11.09 -16.23 15.45
N VAL A 47 10.64 -16.42 14.21
CA VAL A 47 11.55 -16.56 13.06
C VAL A 47 12.42 -15.32 12.89
N TYR A 48 11.83 -14.13 12.97
CA TYR A 48 12.58 -12.88 12.89
C TYR A 48 13.67 -12.80 13.96
N HIS A 49 13.35 -13.13 15.22
CA HIS A 49 14.31 -13.08 16.31
C HIS A 49 15.46 -14.07 16.09
N LEU A 50 15.17 -15.31 15.69
CA LEU A 50 16.20 -16.32 15.41
C LEU A 50 17.09 -15.94 14.21
N LEU A 51 16.51 -15.32 13.18
CA LEU A 51 17.27 -14.78 12.05
C LEU A 51 18.21 -13.65 12.50
N MET A 52 17.77 -12.76 13.39
CA MET A 52 18.61 -11.70 13.95
C MET A 52 19.76 -12.24 14.81
N LEU A 53 19.57 -13.39 15.45
CA LEU A 53 20.61 -14.11 16.19
C LEU A 53 21.59 -14.86 15.27
N GLY A 54 21.40 -14.84 13.95
CA GLY A 54 22.25 -15.55 12.99
C GLY A 54 22.05 -17.07 12.98
N THR A 55 20.90 -17.56 13.46
CA THR A 55 20.61 -19.00 13.50
C THR A 55 20.44 -19.56 12.06
N PRO A 56 20.99 -20.74 11.73
CA PRO A 56 20.83 -21.33 10.41
C PRO A 56 19.39 -21.75 10.12
N PHE A 57 18.95 -21.68 8.86
CA PHE A 57 17.54 -21.82 8.49
C PHE A 57 16.91 -23.17 8.86
N LYS A 58 17.67 -24.27 8.73
CA LYS A 58 17.21 -25.61 9.12
C LYS A 58 16.87 -25.71 10.61
N GLU A 59 17.64 -25.02 11.44
CA GLU A 59 17.42 -25.02 12.89
C GLU A 59 16.22 -24.14 13.27
N ILE A 60 16.01 -23.03 12.56
CA ILE A 60 14.83 -22.17 12.73
C ILE A 60 13.55 -22.94 12.40
N GLU A 61 13.54 -23.71 11.32
CA GLU A 61 12.41 -24.57 10.93
C GLU A 61 12.02 -25.52 12.05
N GLN A 62 13.00 -26.20 12.66
CA GLN A 62 12.77 -27.13 13.78
C GLN A 62 12.29 -26.42 15.05
N ARG A 63 12.93 -25.29 15.42
CA ARG A 63 12.61 -24.56 16.67
C ARG A 63 11.27 -23.83 16.63
N ALA A 64 10.94 -23.18 15.50
CA ALA A 64 9.73 -22.39 15.36
C ALA A 64 8.55 -23.18 14.75
N GLY A 65 8.77 -24.41 14.29
CA GLY A 65 7.72 -25.25 13.70
C GLY A 65 7.05 -24.58 12.50
N VAL A 66 7.87 -24.05 11.60
CA VAL A 66 7.48 -23.37 10.36
C VAL A 66 8.21 -23.98 9.18
N SER A 67 7.62 -23.94 7.99
CA SER A 67 8.27 -24.47 6.79
C SER A 67 9.50 -23.66 6.40
N TYR A 68 10.49 -24.34 5.82
CA TYR A 68 11.67 -23.71 5.22
C TYR A 68 11.33 -22.52 4.31
N SER A 69 10.31 -22.67 3.45
CA SER A 69 9.86 -21.61 2.53
C SER A 69 9.40 -20.35 3.26
N MET A 70 8.79 -20.49 4.44
CA MET A 70 8.36 -19.35 5.25
C MET A 70 9.57 -18.59 5.82
N VAL A 71 10.57 -19.31 6.32
CA VAL A 71 11.83 -18.73 6.82
C VAL A 71 12.55 -17.99 5.69
N TYR A 72 12.69 -18.63 4.52
CA TYR A 72 13.31 -18.04 3.35
C TYR A 72 12.59 -16.76 2.89
N ASN A 73 11.25 -16.77 2.84
CA ASN A 73 10.46 -15.61 2.45
C ASN A 73 10.61 -14.44 3.42
N ILE A 74 10.62 -14.71 4.73
CA ILE A 74 10.84 -13.69 5.75
C ILE A 74 12.23 -13.09 5.61
N HIS A 75 13.27 -13.93 5.51
CA HIS A 75 14.64 -13.48 5.28
C HIS A 75 14.78 -12.61 4.02
N ARG A 76 14.19 -13.07 2.90
CA ARG A 76 14.19 -12.30 1.65
C ARG A 76 13.48 -10.95 1.80
N ASN A 77 12.34 -10.91 2.49
CA ASN A 77 11.61 -9.67 2.73
C ASN A 77 12.40 -8.70 3.62
N LEU A 78 13.11 -9.21 4.64
CA LEU A 78 13.97 -8.40 5.50
C LEU A 78 15.11 -7.76 4.71
N ILE A 79 15.78 -8.52 3.84
CA ILE A 79 16.84 -7.98 2.97
C ILE A 79 16.29 -6.95 1.98
N THR A 80 15.13 -7.23 1.37
CA THR A 80 14.61 -6.42 0.26
C THR A 80 13.89 -5.16 0.74
N TYR A 81 13.14 -5.26 1.85
CA TYR A 81 12.22 -4.21 2.32
C TYR A 81 12.49 -3.75 3.75
N GLY A 82 13.40 -4.39 4.50
CA GLY A 82 13.60 -4.11 5.93
C GLY A 82 12.39 -4.47 6.80
N SER A 83 11.48 -5.31 6.31
CA SER A 83 10.23 -5.66 6.99
C SER A 83 9.95 -7.16 6.92
N ILE A 84 9.32 -7.70 7.97
CA ILE A 84 8.84 -9.08 8.01
C ILE A 84 7.79 -9.32 6.91
N HIS A 85 7.03 -8.28 6.55
CA HIS A 85 5.98 -8.35 5.55
C HIS A 85 6.37 -7.59 4.30
N LYS A 86 6.07 -8.18 3.13
CA LYS A 86 6.12 -7.45 1.86
C LYS A 86 5.15 -6.26 1.93
N PRO A 87 5.60 -5.03 1.65
CA PRO A 87 4.72 -3.88 1.62
C PRO A 87 3.65 -4.05 0.54
N LYS A 88 2.42 -3.66 0.87
CA LYS A 88 1.32 -3.62 -0.09
C LYS A 88 1.50 -2.38 -0.96
N PHE A 89 2.10 -2.55 -2.13
CA PHE A 89 2.01 -1.51 -3.15
C PHE A 89 0.58 -1.48 -3.65
N GLN A 90 -0.07 -0.30 -3.56
CA GLN A 90 -1.28 -0.06 -4.32
C GLN A 90 -0.87 -0.23 -5.78
N ALA A 91 -1.31 -1.31 -6.41
CA ALA A 91 -1.22 -1.39 -7.86
C ALA A 91 -1.98 -0.17 -8.36
N LEU A 92 -1.26 0.84 -8.86
CA LEU A 92 -1.88 1.81 -9.75
C LEU A 92 -2.51 0.94 -10.82
N GLY A 93 -3.85 0.84 -10.79
CA GLY A 93 -4.58 -0.02 -11.70
C GLY A 93 -4.13 0.24 -13.13
N ARG A 94 -4.39 -0.72 -14.02
CA ARG A 94 -4.04 -0.56 -15.43
C ARG A 94 -4.51 0.81 -15.90
N ARG A 95 -3.57 1.61 -16.46
CA ARG A 95 -3.90 2.93 -17.00
C ARG A 95 -5.10 2.77 -17.94
N SER A 96 -6.16 3.54 -17.70
CA SER A 96 -7.36 3.47 -18.54
C SER A 96 -6.97 3.71 -19.99
N LYS A 97 -7.46 2.88 -20.90
CA LYS A 97 -7.29 3.07 -22.35
C LYS A 97 -8.04 4.30 -22.85
N PHE A 98 -9.11 4.68 -22.15
CA PHE A 98 -9.90 5.87 -22.43
C PHE A 98 -9.24 7.09 -21.79
N THR A 99 -8.73 7.97 -22.64
CA THR A 99 -8.36 9.32 -22.25
C THR A 99 -9.62 10.11 -21.88
N ARG A 100 -9.45 11.31 -21.34
CA ARG A 100 -10.60 12.18 -21.05
C ARG A 100 -11.27 12.64 -22.34
N ALA A 101 -10.48 12.98 -23.36
CA ALA A 101 -10.97 13.37 -24.67
C ALA A 101 -11.84 12.28 -25.31
N ASP A 102 -11.42 11.01 -25.22
CA ASP A 102 -12.19 9.90 -25.77
C ASP A 102 -13.55 9.75 -25.06
N ARG A 103 -13.64 10.09 -23.77
CA ARG A 103 -14.90 10.03 -23.02
C ARG A 103 -15.82 11.17 -23.39
N ASP A 104 -15.26 12.37 -23.54
CA ASP A 104 -16.02 13.56 -23.90
C ASP A 104 -16.59 13.39 -25.33
N ALA A 105 -15.78 12.92 -26.28
CA ALA A 105 -16.23 12.59 -27.64
C ALA A 105 -17.32 11.51 -27.69
N LEU A 106 -17.17 10.45 -26.89
CA LEU A 106 -18.21 9.40 -26.80
C LEU A 106 -19.51 9.95 -26.20
N PHE A 107 -19.41 10.87 -25.23
CA PHE A 107 -20.57 11.55 -24.65
C PHE A 107 -21.29 12.42 -25.67
N ASP A 108 -20.53 13.17 -26.47
CA ASP A 108 -21.08 14.05 -27.50
C ASP A 108 -21.82 13.24 -28.58
N GLU A 109 -21.22 12.13 -29.06
CA GLU A 109 -21.90 11.24 -30.03
C GLU A 109 -23.19 10.61 -29.46
N LEU A 110 -23.19 10.22 -28.18
CA LEU A 110 -24.36 9.66 -27.50
C LEU A 110 -25.51 10.68 -27.37
N ILE A 111 -25.19 11.96 -27.26
CA ILE A 111 -26.17 13.05 -27.18
C ILE A 111 -26.70 13.40 -28.58
N GLU A 112 -25.85 13.39 -29.60
CA GLU A 112 -26.23 13.73 -30.98
C GLU A 112 -27.06 12.63 -31.68
N HIS A 113 -26.85 11.37 -31.32
CA HIS A 113 -27.46 10.22 -32.00
C HIS A 113 -28.37 9.34 -31.12
N GLY A 114 -28.62 9.74 -29.86
CA GLY A 114 -29.52 9.06 -28.92
C GLY A 114 -30.88 9.74 -28.79
#